data_AF-A0A1V5WB59-F1
#
_entry.id   AF-A0A1V5WB59-F1
#
_cell.length_a   1.000
_cell.length_b   1.000
_cell.length_c   1.000
_cell.angle_alpha   90.00
_cell.angle_beta   90.00
_cell.angle_gamma   90.00
#
_symmetry.space_group_name_H-M   'P 1'
#
loop_
_entity.id
_entity.type
_entity.pdbx_description
1 polymer ?
#
loop_
_entity_poly.entity_id
_entity_poly.type
_entity_poly.pdbx_seq_one_letter_code
_entity_poly.pdbx_strand_id
1 'polypeptide(L)'
;MGAGRSLEDLAAVLEQPVAQVEAYEFGEAPMPFAELELAVRALGLPFDSFVDRDSQIGRWHTLQADFERFAELPGPVREFVSRPINLSYLELAMKLAQMPAGSLRQIAEALLEITF
;
A
#
# COMPACT_ATOMS: atom_id res chain seq x y z
N MET A 1 -7.95 7.91 19.24
CA MET A 1 -7.05 8.70 20.12
C MET A 1 -5.59 8.30 19.91
N GLY A 2 -4.81 9.02 19.08
CA GLY A 2 -3.44 8.57 18.76
C GLY A 2 -2.46 9.54 18.10
N ALA A 3 -2.80 10.83 17.92
CA ALA A 3 -1.88 11.81 17.32
C ALA A 3 -1.32 12.86 18.31
N GLY A 4 -1.66 12.75 19.60
CA GLY A 4 -1.15 13.66 20.65
C GLY A 4 -1.67 15.12 20.58
N ARG A 5 -2.69 15.41 19.78
CA ARG A 5 -3.38 16.71 19.70
C ARG A 5 -4.79 16.61 20.28
N SER A 6 -5.28 17.70 20.88
CA SER A 6 -6.66 17.76 21.38
C SER A 6 -7.66 18.09 20.27
N LEU A 7 -8.95 17.93 20.53
CA LEU A 7 -10.00 18.31 19.58
C LEU A 7 -10.03 19.81 19.33
N GLU A 8 -9.71 20.61 20.35
CA GLU A 8 -9.59 22.07 20.26
C GLU A 8 -8.45 22.49 19.32
N ASP A 9 -7.31 21.79 19.38
CA ASP A 9 -6.19 22.04 18.47
C ASP A 9 -6.58 21.76 17.02
N LEU A 10 -7.32 20.67 16.79
CA LEU A 10 -7.77 20.30 15.45
C LEU A 10 -8.85 21.26 14.93
N ALA A 11 -9.79 21.66 15.79
CA ALA A 11 -10.81 22.66 15.49
C ALA A 11 -10.21 24.02 15.09
N ALA A 12 -9.18 24.46 15.80
CA ALA A 12 -8.45 25.69 15.47
C ALA A 12 -7.77 25.60 14.10
N VAL A 13 -7.18 24.44 13.75
CA VAL A 13 -6.55 24.22 12.45
C VAL A 13 -7.57 24.18 11.31
N LEU A 14 -8.73 23.56 11.54
CA LEU A 14 -9.80 23.44 10.55
C LEU A 14 -10.65 24.71 10.42
N GLU A 15 -10.44 25.69 11.31
CA GLU A 15 -11.29 26.87 11.46
C GLU A 15 -12.78 26.50 11.66
N GLN A 16 -13.02 25.39 12.36
CA GLN A 16 -14.35 24.86 12.65
C GLN A 16 -14.67 24.89 14.16
N PRO A 17 -15.95 24.91 14.56
CA PRO A 17 -16.33 24.70 15.95
C PRO A 17 -15.91 23.32 16.45
N VAL A 18 -15.52 23.20 17.73
CA VAL A 18 -15.16 21.90 18.35
C VAL A 18 -16.27 20.86 18.17
N ALA A 19 -17.53 21.26 18.34
CA ALA A 19 -18.69 20.38 18.14
C ALA A 19 -18.79 19.82 16.70
N GLN A 20 -18.31 20.57 15.70
CA GLN A 20 -18.30 20.10 14.31
C GLN A 20 -17.20 19.03 14.11
N VAL A 21 -16.04 19.21 14.73
CA VAL A 21 -14.95 18.22 14.71
C VAL A 21 -15.34 16.96 15.48
N GLU A 22 -16.02 17.10 16.62
CA GLU A 22 -16.62 15.97 17.34
C GLU A 22 -17.61 15.20 16.46
N ALA A 23 -18.52 15.90 15.78
CA ALA A 23 -19.49 15.28 14.86
C ALA A 23 -18.79 14.51 13.72
N TYR A 24 -17.64 14.99 13.23
CA TYR A 24 -16.82 14.24 12.28
C TYR A 24 -16.20 12.98 12.89
N GLU A 25 -15.65 13.08 14.11
CA GLU A 25 -15.01 11.94 14.80
C GLU A 25 -16.01 10.82 15.12
N PHE A 26 -17.23 11.17 15.52
CA PHE A 26 -18.31 10.20 15.77
C PHE A 26 -19.02 9.72 14.50
N GLY A 27 -18.69 10.28 13.33
CA GLY A 27 -19.32 9.94 12.06
C GLY A 27 -20.77 10.42 11.94
N GLU A 28 -21.17 11.39 12.75
CA GLU A 28 -22.51 12.01 12.72
C GLU A 28 -22.65 12.99 11.55
N ALA A 29 -21.54 13.57 11.10
CA ALA A 29 -21.46 14.42 9.92
C ALA A 29 -20.33 13.95 8.99
N PRO A 30 -20.51 14.03 7.65
CA PRO A 30 -19.41 13.79 6.73
C PRO A 30 -18.41 14.95 6.76
N MET A 31 -17.12 14.62 6.82
CA MET A 31 -16.05 15.61 6.72
C MET A 31 -15.77 15.95 5.25
N PRO A 32 -15.76 17.23 4.85
CA PRO A 32 -15.34 17.65 3.52
C PRO A 32 -13.90 17.23 3.21
N PHE A 33 -13.61 16.85 1.96
CA PHE A 33 -12.28 16.38 1.57
C PHE A 33 -11.15 17.37 1.88
N ALA A 34 -11.38 18.67 1.68
CA ALA A 34 -10.39 19.70 1.97
C ALA A 34 -10.05 19.78 3.47
N GLU A 35 -11.06 19.62 4.34
CA GLU A 35 -10.88 19.58 5.79
C GLU A 35 -10.18 18.29 6.21
N LEU A 36 -10.51 17.16 5.58
CA LEU A 36 -9.83 15.89 5.81
C LEU A 36 -8.34 15.99 5.46
N GLU A 37 -8.00 16.57 4.31
CA GLU A 37 -6.61 16.75 3.90
C GLU A 37 -5.84 17.61 4.90
N LEU A 38 -6.45 18.68 5.40
CA LEU A 38 -5.85 19.56 6.40
C LEU A 38 -5.69 18.86 7.75
N ALA A 39 -6.69 18.10 8.20
CA ALA A 39 -6.64 17.31 9.42
C ALA A 39 -5.54 16.24 9.37
N VAL A 40 -5.46 15.49 8.27
CA VAL A 40 -4.41 14.47 8.04
C VAL A 40 -3.02 15.07 8.15
N ARG A 41 -2.79 16.22 7.48
CA ARG A 41 -1.51 16.94 7.55
C ARG A 41 -1.19 17.40 8.97
N ALA A 42 -2.17 17.95 9.70
CA ALA A 42 -2.00 18.44 11.06
C ALA A 42 -1.67 17.33 12.06
N LEU A 43 -2.27 16.15 11.85
CA LEU A 43 -2.06 14.96 12.67
C LEU A 43 -0.82 14.15 12.27
N GLY A 44 -0.15 14.52 11.17
CA GLY A 44 1.02 13.80 10.65
C GLY A 44 0.67 12.38 10.17
N LEU A 45 -0.57 12.14 9.77
CA LEU A 45 -1.02 10.84 9.30
C LEU A 45 -0.76 10.70 7.79
N PRO A 46 -0.48 9.47 7.30
CA PRO A 46 -0.45 9.22 5.87
C PRO A 46 -1.89 9.30 5.32
N PHE A 47 -2.11 10.12 4.29
CA PHE A 47 -3.44 10.27 3.67
C PHE A 47 -4.01 8.93 3.17
N ASP A 48 -3.14 8.05 2.71
CA ASP A 48 -3.45 6.68 2.27
C ASP A 48 -4.15 5.81 3.33
N SER A 49 -4.13 6.21 4.61
CA SER A 49 -4.85 5.53 5.69
C SER A 49 -6.35 5.83 5.72
N PHE A 50 -6.78 6.91 5.08
CA PHE A 50 -8.19 7.31 4.96
C PHE A 50 -8.81 6.85 3.64
N VAL A 51 -8.01 6.28 2.74
CA VAL A 51 -8.49 5.67 1.51
C VAL A 51 -9.14 4.34 1.85
N ASP A 52 -10.41 4.21 1.50
CA ASP A 52 -11.15 2.96 1.59
C ASP A 52 -10.54 1.90 0.67
N ARG A 53 -10.13 0.78 1.25
CA ARG A 53 -9.56 -0.38 0.55
C ARG A 53 -10.49 -1.59 0.56
N ASP A 54 -11.49 -1.60 1.44
CA ASP A 54 -12.32 -2.76 1.74
C ASP A 54 -13.69 -2.70 1.06
N SER A 55 -14.15 -1.54 0.60
CA SER A 55 -15.34 -1.49 -0.25
C SER A 55 -15.07 -2.05 -1.65
N GLN A 56 -16.17 -2.26 -2.40
CA GLN A 56 -16.08 -2.62 -3.81
C GLN A 56 -15.29 -1.58 -4.63
N ILE A 57 -15.42 -0.29 -4.29
CA ILE A 57 -14.74 0.82 -4.96
C ILE A 57 -13.26 0.82 -4.59
N GLY A 58 -12.93 0.64 -3.31
CA GLY A 58 -11.55 0.55 -2.82
C GLY A 58 -10.77 -0.61 -3.43
N ARG A 59 -11.39 -1.79 -3.52
CA ARG A 59 -10.81 -2.95 -4.20
C ARG A 59 -10.61 -2.70 -5.70
N TRP A 60 -11.54 -2.00 -6.34
CA TRP A 60 -11.41 -1.66 -7.76
C TRP A 60 -10.22 -0.73 -8.01
N HIS A 61 -10.04 0.31 -7.20
CA HIS A 61 -8.87 1.19 -7.27
C HIS A 61 -7.55 0.43 -7.05
N THR A 62 -7.53 -0.50 -6.08
CA THR A 62 -6.36 -1.34 -5.82
C THR A 62 -6.03 -2.21 -7.03
N LEU A 63 -7.04 -2.87 -7.61
CA LEU A 63 -6.88 -3.70 -8.79
C LEU A 63 -6.40 -2.89 -10.01
N GLN A 64 -6.91 -1.68 -10.20
CA GLN A 64 -6.45 -0.80 -11.27
C GLN A 64 -4.97 -0.44 -11.10
N ALA A 65 -4.55 -0.03 -9.90
CA ALA A 65 -3.16 0.30 -9.62
C ALA A 65 -2.22 -0.92 -9.79
N ASP A 66 -2.66 -2.11 -9.37
CA ASP A 66 -1.93 -3.36 -9.62
C ASP A 66 -1.78 -3.65 -11.11
N PHE A 67 -2.85 -3.46 -11.87
CA PHE A 67 -2.84 -3.66 -13.32
C PHE A 67 -1.94 -2.65 -14.04
N GLU A 68 -1.93 -1.39 -13.62
CA GLU A 68 -1.05 -0.35 -14.16
C GLU A 68 0.42 -0.71 -13.92
N ARG A 69 0.80 -1.11 -12.69
CA ARG A 69 2.15 -1.61 -12.39
C ARG A 69 2.52 -2.83 -13.23
N PHE A 70 1.59 -3.76 -13.39
CA PHE A 70 1.79 -4.92 -14.25
C PHE A 70 2.01 -4.51 -15.71
N ALA A 71 1.27 -3.51 -16.19
CA ALA A 71 1.39 -2.98 -17.54
C ALA A 71 2.72 -2.23 -17.76
N GLU A 72 3.38 -1.72 -16.72
CA GLU A 72 4.72 -1.11 -16.85
C GLU A 72 5.84 -2.14 -17.08
N LEU A 73 5.61 -3.42 -16.77
CA LEU A 73 6.61 -4.46 -16.98
C LEU A 73 6.97 -4.59 -18.48
N PRO A 74 8.25 -4.91 -18.81
CA PRO A 74 8.66 -5.16 -20.19
C PRO A 74 7.81 -6.26 -20.84
N GLY A 75 7.52 -6.11 -22.14
CA GLY A 75 6.69 -7.04 -22.91
C GLY A 75 7.03 -8.52 -22.70
N PRO A 76 8.30 -8.94 -22.82
CA PRO A 76 8.70 -10.33 -22.60
C PRO A 76 8.44 -10.84 -21.18
N VAL A 77 8.58 -9.97 -20.18
CA VAL A 77 8.31 -10.32 -18.77
C VAL A 77 6.82 -10.55 -18.58
N ARG A 78 5.96 -9.63 -19.07
CA ARG A 78 4.49 -9.80 -19.01
C ARG A 78 4.03 -11.07 -19.71
N GLU A 79 4.61 -11.38 -20.87
CA GLU A 79 4.30 -12.59 -21.60
C GLU A 79 4.68 -13.85 -20.82
N PHE A 80 5.86 -13.84 -20.18
CA PHE A 80 6.32 -14.96 -19.36
C PHE A 80 5.40 -15.18 -18.15
N VAL A 81 5.13 -14.14 -17.37
CA VAL A 81 4.36 -14.28 -16.12
C VAL A 81 2.87 -14.59 -16.37
N SER A 82 2.32 -14.19 -17.52
CA SER A 82 0.90 -14.44 -17.86
C SER A 82 0.59 -15.90 -18.23
N ARG A 83 1.61 -16.73 -18.46
CA ARG A 83 1.42 -18.14 -18.85
C ARG A 83 1.28 -19.03 -17.61
N PRO A 84 0.15 -19.76 -17.41
CA PRO A 84 -0.05 -20.59 -16.23
C PRO A 84 1.04 -21.66 -16.02
N ILE A 85 1.60 -22.19 -17.11
CA ILE A 85 2.70 -23.17 -17.05
C ILE A 85 3.97 -22.60 -16.41
N ASN A 86 4.12 -21.28 -16.36
CA ASN A 86 5.28 -20.64 -15.77
C ASN A 86 5.18 -20.44 -14.25
N LEU A 87 4.05 -20.78 -13.63
CA LEU A 87 3.82 -20.60 -12.20
C LEU A 87 4.91 -21.25 -11.33
N SER A 88 5.37 -22.45 -11.69
CA SER A 88 6.43 -23.16 -10.96
C SER A 88 7.76 -22.41 -10.97
N TYR A 89 8.08 -21.69 -12.05
CA TYR A 89 9.27 -20.83 -12.12
C TYR A 89 9.12 -19.61 -11.23
N LEU A 90 7.93 -19.01 -11.19
CA LEU A 90 7.65 -17.85 -10.33
C LEU A 90 7.69 -18.26 -8.85
N GLU A 91 7.10 -19.39 -8.48
CA GLU A 91 7.18 -19.93 -7.12
C GLU A 91 8.62 -20.19 -6.68
N LEU A 92 9.46 -20.73 -7.58
CA LEU A 92 10.88 -20.91 -7.30
C LEU A 92 11.57 -19.56 -7.09
N ALA A 93 11.35 -18.58 -7.97
CA ALA A 93 11.91 -17.24 -7.84
C ALA A 93 11.50 -16.58 -6.51
N MET A 94 10.23 -16.72 -6.11
CA MET A 94 9.71 -16.21 -4.84
C MET A 94 10.38 -16.87 -3.64
N LYS A 95 10.59 -18.20 -3.67
CA LYS A 95 11.31 -18.92 -2.61
C LYS A 95 12.74 -18.43 -2.50
N LEU A 96 13.44 -18.30 -3.63
CA LEU A 96 14.82 -17.79 -3.68
C LEU A 96 14.92 -16.37 -3.11
N ALA A 97 13.98 -15.48 -3.43
CA ALA A 97 13.97 -14.09 -2.95
C ALA A 97 13.83 -13.96 -1.43
N GLN A 98 13.22 -14.96 -0.76
CA GLN A 98 13.06 -14.97 0.70
C GLN A 98 14.27 -15.56 1.44
N MET A 99 15.22 -16.16 0.73
CA MET A 99 16.36 -16.82 1.36
C MET A 99 17.38 -15.80 1.91
N PRO A 100 18.05 -16.10 3.02
CA PRO A 100 19.21 -15.33 3.46
C PRO A 100 20.30 -15.33 2.38
N ALA A 101 20.99 -14.19 2.22
CA ALA A 101 22.00 -14.02 1.18
C ALA A 101 23.10 -15.10 1.20
N GLY A 102 23.47 -15.61 2.38
CA GLY A 102 24.44 -16.70 2.52
C GLY A 102 23.96 -18.02 1.88
N SER A 103 22.70 -18.38 2.09
CA SER A 103 22.11 -19.59 1.49
C SER A 103 21.98 -19.46 -0.03
N LEU A 104 21.64 -18.26 -0.53
CA LEU A 104 21.58 -18.00 -1.96
C LEU A 104 22.97 -18.13 -2.62
N ARG A 105 24.02 -17.68 -1.93
CA ARG A 105 25.40 -17.81 -2.39
C ARG A 105 25.85 -19.26 -2.49
N GLN A 106 25.53 -20.10 -1.50
CA GLN A 106 25.84 -21.54 -1.56
C GLN A 106 25.17 -22.23 -2.76
N ILE A 107 23.91 -21.87 -3.06
CA ILE A 107 23.23 -22.40 -4.26
C ILE A 107 23.97 -21.97 -5.53
N ALA A 108 24.38 -20.70 -5.62
CA ALA A 108 25.11 -20.20 -6.78
C ALA A 108 26.48 -20.90 -6.95
N GLU A 109 27.21 -21.12 -5.86
CA GLU A 109 28.49 -21.86 -5.85
C GLU A 109 28.30 -23.30 -6.33
N ALA A 110 27.29 -24.01 -5.80
CA ALA A 110 26.99 -25.37 -6.22
C ALA A 110 26.59 -25.48 -7.70
N LEU A 111 25.85 -24.49 -8.23
CA LEU A 111 25.49 -24.45 -9.66
C LEU A 111 26.71 -24.19 -10.55
N LEU A 112 27.66 -23.38 -10.09
CA LEU A 112 28.92 -23.17 -10.80
C LEU A 112 29.76 -24.45 -10.82
N GLU A 113 29.87 -25.16 -9.70
CA GLU A 113 30.65 -26.41 -9.62
C GLU A 113 30.13 -27.54 -10.54
N ILE A 114 28.83 -27.58 -10.83
CA ILE A 114 28.27 -28.60 -11.75
C ILE A 114 28.29 -28.17 -13.23
N THR A 115 28.58 -26.90 -13.52
CA THR A 115 28.64 -26.36 -14.89
C THR A 115 30.06 -26.15 -15.41
N PHE A 116 31.08 -26.39 -14.57
CA PHE A 116 32.51 -26.38 -14.90
C PHE A 116 33.17 -27.72 -14.59
#